data_AF-A0A373CWK2-F1
#
_entry.id   AF-A0A373CWK2-F1
#
_cell.length_a   1.000
_cell.length_b   1.000
_cell.length_c   1.000
_cell.angle_alpha   90.00
_cell.angle_beta   90.00
_cell.angle_gamma   90.00
#
_symmetry.space_group_name_H-M   'P 1'
#
loop_
_entity.id
_entity.type
_entity.pdbx_description
1 polymer ?
#
loop_
_entity_poly.entity_id
_entity_poly.type
_entity_poly.pdbx_seq_one_letter_code
_entity_poly.pdbx_strand_id
1 'polypeptide(L)'
;MEKIYRGYPLEVKKGYGIFNPERTCSSEGPKKVPWMLYRREEQSGKTELTGNESRSEIDYLRGLYPASAKQNQILAEEACDLLEYPGSPMYDEYPDREFLYRELSKVRQRHPEETAGGKEGQDLLQVLFINEIYRRRILNRMENQSSDR
;
A
#
# COMPACT_ATOMS: atom_id res chain seq x y z
N MET A 1 7.59 34.15 -32.36
CA MET A 1 7.87 33.14 -31.32
C MET A 1 7.65 31.78 -31.92
N GLU A 2 8.73 31.12 -32.31
CA GLU A 2 8.74 29.76 -32.84
C GLU A 2 8.50 28.76 -31.70
N LYS A 3 7.64 27.76 -31.93
CA LYS A 3 7.64 26.54 -31.12
C LYS A 3 8.05 25.39 -32.03
N ILE A 4 9.33 25.04 -31.93
CA ILE A 4 9.92 23.82 -32.47
C ILE A 4 9.28 22.64 -31.73
N TYR A 5 8.27 22.01 -32.31
CA TYR A 5 7.84 20.69 -31.85
C TYR A 5 8.78 19.64 -32.46
N ARG A 6 9.83 19.35 -31.72
CA ARG A 6 10.73 18.21 -31.94
C ARG A 6 10.00 16.95 -31.48
N GLY A 7 9.65 16.08 -32.43
CA GLY A 7 8.85 14.88 -32.19
C GLY A 7 9.53 13.81 -31.34
N TYR A 8 8.73 12.83 -30.95
CA TYR A 8 9.15 11.49 -30.53
C TYR A 8 8.22 10.45 -31.21
N PRO A 9 8.70 9.22 -31.41
CA PRO A 9 8.72 8.61 -32.73
C PRO A 9 7.53 7.73 -33.06
N LEU A 10 7.45 7.55 -34.38
CA LEU A 10 6.64 6.68 -35.21
C LEU A 10 6.46 5.24 -34.69
N GLU A 11 5.23 4.77 -34.98
CA GLU A 11 4.89 3.42 -35.43
C GLU A 11 4.66 2.30 -34.40
N VAL A 12 3.38 2.07 -34.11
CA VAL A 12 2.83 0.71 -34.05
C VAL A 12 1.72 0.61 -35.09
N LYS A 13 2.02 -0.04 -36.21
CA LYS A 13 1.04 -0.38 -37.25
C LYS A 13 0.29 -1.67 -36.88
N LYS A 14 -1.01 -1.60 -37.17
CA LYS A 14 -1.96 -2.65 -37.61
C LYS A 14 -2.76 -3.45 -36.57
N GLY A 15 -4.08 -3.32 -36.76
CA GLY A 15 -5.11 -4.31 -36.50
C GLY A 15 -6.20 -3.75 -35.60
N TYR A 16 -7.50 -3.66 -35.94
CA TYR A 16 -8.31 -4.12 -37.07
C TYR A 16 -9.62 -3.33 -36.94
N GLY A 17 -10.34 -3.07 -38.05
CA GLY A 17 -11.74 -2.65 -37.98
C GLY A 17 -12.04 -1.33 -38.68
N ILE A 18 -12.93 -1.40 -39.66
CA ILE A 18 -13.38 -0.35 -40.57
C ILE A 18 -13.91 0.86 -39.77
N PHE A 19 -13.15 1.96 -39.71
CA PHE A 19 -13.66 3.24 -39.20
C PHE A 19 -14.43 3.93 -40.33
N ASN A 20 -15.74 4.06 -40.16
CA ASN A 20 -16.63 4.69 -41.12
C ASN A 20 -16.70 6.20 -40.80
N PRO A 21 -16.08 7.09 -41.60
CA PRO A 21 -15.82 8.47 -41.21
C PRO A 21 -17.06 9.38 -41.21
N GLU A 22 -18.18 8.94 -41.79
CA GLU A 22 -19.37 9.81 -41.95
C GLU A 22 -20.27 9.91 -40.70
N ARG A 23 -20.03 9.14 -39.64
CA ARG A 23 -20.87 9.15 -38.42
C ARG A 23 -20.34 9.97 -37.24
N THR A 24 -19.19 10.66 -37.38
CA THR A 24 -18.61 11.42 -36.26
C THR A 24 -18.30 12.87 -36.61
N CYS A 25 -19.07 13.48 -37.52
CA CYS A 25 -19.18 14.94 -37.58
C CYS A 25 -20.39 15.38 -36.76
N SER A 26 -20.25 15.34 -35.44
CA SER A 26 -21.00 16.22 -34.53
C SER A 26 -19.96 17.08 -33.83
N SER A 27 -20.15 18.39 -33.83
CA SER A 27 -19.17 19.42 -33.42
C SER A 27 -18.80 19.43 -31.94
N GLU A 28 -19.17 18.42 -31.17
CA GLU A 28 -18.75 18.23 -29.79
C GLU A 28 -17.96 16.93 -29.67
N GLY A 29 -16.63 17.04 -29.62
CA GLY A 29 -15.80 15.91 -29.19
C GLY A 29 -16.18 15.47 -27.77
N PRO A 30 -15.87 14.21 -27.37
CA PRO A 30 -16.23 13.72 -26.05
C PRO A 30 -15.66 14.65 -24.97
N LYS A 31 -16.54 15.23 -24.14
CA LYS A 31 -16.17 16.14 -23.05
C LYS A 31 -15.24 15.39 -22.11
N LYS A 32 -13.97 15.80 -22.04
CA LYS A 32 -12.98 15.23 -21.12
C LYS A 32 -13.39 15.60 -19.68
N VAL A 33 -14.01 14.65 -19.00
CA VAL A 33 -14.32 14.80 -17.57
C VAL A 33 -13.03 14.68 -16.74
N PRO A 34 -12.84 15.53 -15.71
CA PRO A 34 -11.72 15.41 -14.79
C PRO A 34 -11.61 13.99 -14.21
N TRP A 35 -10.39 13.47 -14.11
CA TRP A 35 -10.10 12.10 -13.64
C TRP A 35 -10.72 11.75 -12.28
N MET A 36 -11.01 12.77 -11.45
CA MET A 36 -11.66 12.63 -10.15
C MET A 36 -13.12 12.14 -10.22
N LEU A 37 -13.79 12.25 -11.38
CA LEU A 37 -15.16 11.77 -11.59
C LEU A 37 -15.25 10.29 -12.00
N TYR A 38 -14.13 9.66 -12.42
CA TYR A 38 -14.11 8.23 -12.75
C TYR A 38 -14.13 7.31 -11.53
N ARG A 39 -14.07 7.84 -10.30
CA ARG A 39 -13.94 7.04 -9.07
C ARG A 39 -15.26 6.74 -8.36
N ARG A 40 -16.43 7.22 -8.84
CA ARG A 40 -17.63 7.27 -7.99
C ARG A 40 -18.74 6.22 -8.23
N GLU A 41 -18.77 5.46 -9.32
CA GLU A 41 -19.99 4.65 -9.64
C GLU A 41 -19.83 3.12 -9.76
N GLU A 42 -18.74 2.53 -9.29
CA GLU A 42 -18.64 1.04 -9.18
C GLU A 42 -18.43 0.57 -7.73
N GLN A 43 -19.25 1.06 -6.80
CA GLN A 43 -19.41 0.44 -5.47
C GLN A 43 -20.69 -0.41 -5.35
N SER A 44 -21.31 -0.81 -6.46
CA SER A 44 -22.36 -1.82 -6.48
C SER A 44 -21.75 -3.21 -6.66
N GLY A 45 -21.08 -3.68 -5.61
CA GLY A 45 -20.44 -4.99 -5.59
C GLY A 45 -19.16 -4.96 -4.78
N LYS A 46 -19.27 -4.83 -3.46
CA LYS A 46 -18.22 -5.38 -2.61
C LYS A 46 -18.21 -6.89 -2.90
N THR A 47 -17.34 -7.35 -3.77
CA THR A 47 -16.92 -8.75 -3.76
C THR A 47 -16.35 -8.95 -2.37
N GLU A 48 -17.10 -9.62 -1.49
CA GLU A 48 -16.57 -10.12 -0.24
C GLU A 48 -15.54 -11.18 -0.63
N LEU A 49 -14.29 -10.74 -0.82
CA LEU A 49 -13.17 -11.63 -1.04
C LEU A 49 -13.14 -12.57 0.15
N THR A 50 -13.10 -13.87 -0.13
CA THR A 50 -12.93 -14.86 0.92
C THR A 50 -11.64 -14.53 1.69
N GLY A 51 -11.56 -14.85 2.99
CA GLY A 51 -10.39 -14.50 3.81
C GLY A 51 -9.06 -15.01 3.23
N ASN A 52 -9.11 -16.07 2.43
CA ASN A 52 -7.97 -16.65 1.72
C ASN A 52 -7.53 -15.80 0.52
N GLU A 53 -8.46 -15.29 -0.29
CA GLU A 53 -8.16 -14.39 -1.41
C GLU A 53 -7.56 -13.07 -0.91
N SER A 54 -8.13 -12.51 0.16
CA SER A 54 -7.64 -11.29 0.79
C SER A 54 -6.18 -11.41 1.29
N ARG A 55 -5.84 -12.55 1.91
CA ARG A 55 -4.45 -12.84 2.33
C ARG A 55 -3.52 -12.96 1.12
N SER A 56 -3.96 -13.66 0.08
CA SER A 56 -3.16 -13.86 -1.14
C SER A 56 -2.84 -12.56 -1.87
N GLU A 57 -3.77 -11.60 -1.87
CA GLU A 57 -3.55 -10.28 -2.48
C GLU A 57 -2.55 -9.44 -1.68
N ILE A 58 -2.61 -9.49 -0.35
CA ILE A 58 -1.67 -8.78 0.52
C ILE A 58 -0.24 -9.30 0.29
N ASP A 59 -0.06 -10.61 0.20
CA ASP A 59 1.24 -11.23 -0.05
C ASP A 59 1.77 -10.88 -1.44
N TYR A 60 0.89 -10.83 -2.44
CA TYR A 60 1.24 -10.35 -3.78
C TYR A 60 1.72 -8.89 -3.75
N LEU A 61 0.98 -8.00 -3.08
CA LEU A 61 1.33 -6.58 -2.98
C LEU A 61 2.64 -6.36 -2.22
N ARG A 62 2.89 -7.13 -1.16
CA ARG A 62 4.19 -7.18 -0.47
C ARG A 62 5.32 -7.63 -1.40
N GLY A 63 5.02 -8.56 -2.30
CA GLY A 63 5.92 -9.01 -3.37
C GLY A 63 6.35 -7.89 -4.33
N LEU A 64 5.55 -6.83 -4.48
CA LEU A 64 5.87 -5.68 -5.34
C LEU A 64 6.76 -4.62 -4.67
N TYR A 65 6.99 -4.73 -3.36
CA TYR A 65 7.80 -3.74 -2.65
C TYR A 65 9.26 -3.73 -3.14
N PRO A 66 9.90 -2.55 -3.19
CA PRO A 66 11.34 -2.44 -3.40
C PRO A 66 12.11 -3.27 -2.37
N ALA A 67 13.32 -3.73 -2.74
CA ALA A 67 14.13 -4.60 -1.89
C ALA A 67 14.37 -4.02 -0.48
N SER A 68 14.68 -2.72 -0.39
CA SER A 68 14.87 -2.04 0.90
C SER A 68 13.60 -2.00 1.76
N ALA A 69 12.44 -1.79 1.14
CA ALA A 69 11.15 -1.80 1.84
C ALA A 69 10.79 -3.21 2.33
N LYS A 70 11.14 -4.26 1.58
CA LYS A 70 10.98 -5.65 2.01
C LYS A 70 11.85 -5.97 3.23
N GLN A 71 13.10 -5.52 3.24
CA GLN A 71 13.98 -5.69 4.40
C GLN A 71 13.41 -4.98 5.64
N ASN A 72 13.00 -3.71 5.51
CA ASN A 72 12.36 -2.98 6.61
C ASN A 72 11.06 -3.63 7.08
N GLN A 73 10.28 -4.23 6.17
CA GLN A 73 9.06 -4.96 6.52
C GLN A 73 9.39 -6.19 7.38
N ILE A 74 10.43 -6.95 7.04
CA ILE A 74 10.88 -8.11 7.82
C ILE A 74 11.32 -7.66 9.22
N LEU A 75 12.17 -6.63 9.31
CA LEU A 75 12.61 -6.08 10.60
C LEU A 75 11.45 -5.59 11.46
N ALA A 76 10.43 -4.97 10.84
CA ALA A 76 9.24 -4.51 11.54
C ALA A 76 8.40 -5.69 12.07
N GLU A 77 8.25 -6.76 11.29
CA GLU A 77 7.55 -7.98 11.68
C GLU A 77 8.26 -8.68 12.85
N GLU A 78 9.58 -8.90 12.73
CA GLU A 78 10.40 -9.51 13.79
C GLU A 78 10.34 -8.71 15.10
N ALA A 79 10.36 -7.37 15.00
CA ALA A 79 10.23 -6.51 16.16
C ALA A 79 8.85 -6.63 16.83
N CYS A 80 7.79 -6.78 16.05
CA CYS A 80 6.44 -6.98 16.58
C CYS A 80 6.22 -8.39 17.13
N ASP A 81 6.88 -9.41 16.58
CA ASP A 81 6.84 -10.79 17.11
C ASP A 81 7.39 -10.84 18.54
N LEU A 82 8.44 -10.08 18.82
CA LEU A 82 8.98 -9.95 20.18
C LEU A 82 8.04 -9.24 21.16
N LEU A 83 7.05 -8.49 20.64
CA LEU A 83 6.01 -7.83 21.43
C LEU A 83 4.76 -8.71 21.61
N GLU A 84 4.77 -9.94 21.12
CA GLU A 84 3.65 -10.88 21.19
C GLU A 84 3.70 -11.71 22.49
N TYR A 85 3.73 -11.02 23.63
CA TYR A 85 3.68 -11.61 24.96
C TYR A 85 2.38 -11.22 25.70
N PRO A 86 1.91 -12.03 26.66
CA PRO A 86 0.68 -11.73 27.40
C PRO A 86 0.84 -10.44 28.20
N GLY A 87 -0.13 -9.53 28.07
CA GLY A 87 -0.08 -8.20 28.70
C GLY A 87 0.90 -7.23 28.04
N SER A 88 1.24 -7.45 26.76
CA SER A 88 2.06 -6.52 25.99
C SER A 88 1.43 -5.13 25.88
N PRO A 89 2.20 -4.04 26.09
CA PRO A 89 1.75 -2.67 25.86
C PRO A 89 1.29 -2.39 24.42
N MET A 90 1.64 -3.28 23.48
CA MET A 90 1.15 -3.22 22.11
C MET A 90 -0.37 -3.31 22.02
N TYR A 91 -1.01 -4.02 22.95
CA TYR A 91 -2.46 -4.26 22.97
C TYR A 91 -3.21 -3.36 23.95
N ASP A 92 -2.55 -2.38 24.56
CA ASP A 92 -3.21 -1.38 25.38
C ASP A 92 -4.24 -0.57 24.57
N GLU A 93 -5.23 0.00 25.25
CA GLU A 93 -6.23 0.87 24.62
C GLU A 93 -5.54 2.06 23.92
N TYR A 94 -4.56 2.65 24.62
CA TYR A 94 -3.75 3.77 24.17
C TYR A 94 -2.25 3.44 24.32
N PRO A 95 -1.60 2.87 23.29
CA PRO A 95 -0.16 2.61 23.35
C PRO A 95 0.62 3.93 23.42
N ASP A 96 1.61 3.98 24.32
CA ASP A 96 2.46 5.14 24.50
C ASP A 96 3.39 5.37 23.30
N ARG A 97 3.58 6.64 22.91
CA ARG A 97 4.47 7.03 21.81
C ARG A 97 5.93 6.75 22.14
N GLU A 98 6.35 7.02 23.38
CA GLU A 98 7.74 6.79 23.81
C GLU A 98 8.11 5.31 23.78
N PHE A 99 7.15 4.44 24.14
CA PHE A 99 7.30 2.99 23.98
C PHE A 99 7.60 2.62 22.53
N LEU A 100 6.81 3.11 21.57
CA LEU A 100 7.01 2.81 20.15
C LEU A 100 8.37 3.29 19.64
N TYR A 101 8.78 4.52 19.99
CA TYR A 101 10.08 5.07 19.59
C TYR A 101 11.25 4.31 20.21
N ARG A 102 11.11 3.86 21.46
CA ARG A 102 12.12 3.04 22.14
C ARG A 102 12.29 1.70 21.46
N GLU A 103 11.20 1.01 21.13
CA GLU A 103 11.29 -0.28 20.43
C GLU A 103 11.90 -0.13 19.03
N LEU A 104 11.50 0.90 18.27
CA LEU A 104 12.14 1.22 17.00
C LEU A 104 13.64 1.52 17.15
N SER A 105 14.03 2.22 18.20
CA SER A 105 15.45 2.51 18.47
C SER A 105 16.25 1.24 18.76
N LYS A 106 15.66 0.25 19.44
CA LYS A 106 16.30 -1.06 19.64
C LYS A 106 16.46 -1.84 18.34
N VAL A 107 15.51 -1.73 17.41
CA VAL A 107 15.64 -2.35 16.06
C VAL A 107 16.82 -1.73 15.33
N ARG A 108 16.92 -0.39 15.33
CA ARG A 108 18.03 0.36 14.71
C ARG A 108 19.39 -0.03 15.29
N GLN A 109 19.45 -0.25 16.61
CA GLN A 109 20.68 -0.66 17.29
C GLN A 109 21.08 -2.10 16.95
N ARG A 110 20.11 -2.99 16.75
CA ARG A 110 20.36 -4.41 16.41
C ARG A 110 20.80 -4.57 14.95
N HIS A 111 20.21 -3.81 14.03
CA HIS A 111 20.46 -3.90 12.59
C HIS A 111 20.99 -2.57 12.02
N PRO A 112 22.21 -2.15 12.39
CA PRO A 112 22.76 -0.88 11.92
C PRO A 112 23.05 -0.87 10.42
N GLU A 113 23.36 -2.02 9.81
CA GLU A 113 23.67 -2.12 8.37
C GLU A 113 22.41 -1.95 7.50
N GLU A 114 21.32 -2.65 7.85
CA GLU A 114 20.04 -2.59 7.15
C GLU A 114 19.33 -1.25 7.39
N THR A 115 19.53 -0.69 8.58
CA THR A 115 18.97 0.59 8.99
C THR A 115 19.94 1.76 8.74
N ALA A 116 21.04 1.57 8.01
CA ALA A 116 21.98 2.63 7.67
C ALA A 116 21.39 3.70 6.72
N GLY A 117 20.15 3.48 6.27
CA GLY A 117 19.42 4.43 5.45
C GLY A 117 19.30 5.81 6.12
N GLY A 118 19.32 6.87 5.29
CA GLY A 118 19.04 8.23 5.72
C GLY A 118 17.64 8.37 6.34
N LYS A 119 17.21 9.61 6.62
CA LYS A 119 15.92 9.90 7.29
C LYS A 119 14.74 9.16 6.67
N GLU A 120 14.69 9.07 5.34
CA GLU A 120 13.63 8.37 4.60
C GLU A 120 13.53 6.87 4.93
N GLY A 121 14.66 6.19 5.11
CA GLY A 121 14.67 4.77 5.49
C GLY A 121 14.18 4.58 6.92
N GLN A 122 14.52 5.51 7.81
CA GLN A 122 14.04 5.52 9.19
C GLN A 122 12.54 5.76 9.29
N ASP A 123 12.04 6.70 8.50
CA ASP A 123 10.62 7.04 8.42
C ASP A 123 9.82 5.88 7.82
N LEU A 124 10.35 5.22 6.79
CA LEU A 124 9.75 4.03 6.21
C LEU A 124 9.64 2.90 7.24
N LEU A 125 10.74 2.58 7.95
CA LEU A 125 10.73 1.57 9.00
C LEU A 125 9.68 1.89 10.09
N GLN A 126 9.61 3.15 10.51
CA GLN A 126 8.61 3.59 11.49
C GLN A 126 7.18 3.37 10.98
N VAL A 127 6.89 3.74 9.73
CA VAL A 127 5.55 3.56 9.13
C VAL A 127 5.20 2.07 9.04
N LEU A 128 6.13 1.22 8.59
CA LEU A 128 5.90 -0.22 8.49
C LEU A 128 5.67 -0.86 9.87
N PHE A 129 6.44 -0.47 10.88
CA PHE A 129 6.27 -0.92 12.26
C PHE A 129 4.91 -0.54 12.85
N ILE A 130 4.49 0.72 12.67
CA ILE A 130 3.16 1.17 13.15
C ILE A 130 2.04 0.43 12.41
N ASN A 131 2.18 0.22 11.10
CA ASN A 131 1.21 -0.53 10.31
C ASN A 131 1.10 -1.99 10.76
N GLU A 132 2.22 -2.61 11.12
CA GLU A 132 2.27 -3.96 11.68
C GLU A 132 1.49 -4.07 12.99
N ILE A 133 1.79 -3.19 13.95
CA ILE A 133 1.07 -3.10 15.23
C ILE A 133 -0.43 -2.88 14.99
N TYR A 134 -0.78 -1.95 14.10
CA TYR A 134 -2.18 -1.65 13.80
C TYR A 134 -2.92 -2.89 13.28
N ARG A 135 -2.30 -3.65 12.38
CA ARG A 135 -2.88 -4.89 11.83
C ARG A 135 -3.08 -5.94 12.91
N ARG A 136 -2.07 -6.20 13.76
CA ARG A 136 -2.17 -7.16 14.87
C ARG A 136 -3.26 -6.77 15.87
N ARG A 137 -3.38 -5.47 16.19
CA ARG A 137 -4.46 -4.96 17.05
C ARG A 137 -5.85 -5.13 16.44
N ILE A 138 -6.01 -5.04 15.12
CA ILE A 138 -7.29 -5.35 14.47
C ILE A 138 -7.59 -6.83 14.59
N LEU A 139 -6.64 -7.69 14.24
CA LEU A 139 -6.80 -9.14 14.27
C LEU A 139 -7.14 -9.63 15.68
N ASN A 140 -6.41 -9.17 16.70
CA ASN A 140 -6.67 -9.52 18.10
C ASN A 140 -8.09 -9.08 18.53
N ARG A 141 -8.56 -7.90 18.09
CA ARG A 141 -9.95 -7.47 18.36
C ARG A 141 -10.99 -8.38 17.69
N MET A 142 -10.72 -8.85 16.48
CA MET A 142 -11.62 -9.77 15.77
C MET A 142 -11.66 -11.15 16.45
N GLU A 143 -10.50 -11.65 16.91
CA GLU A 143 -10.39 -12.92 17.63
C GLU A 143 -11.14 -12.88 18.97
N ASN A 144 -10.93 -11.82 19.78
CA ASN A 144 -11.63 -11.68 21.06
C ASN A 144 -13.16 -11.58 20.88
N GLN A 145 -13.64 -10.86 19.86
CA GLN A 145 -15.08 -10.79 19.55
C GLN A 145 -15.68 -12.13 19.11
N SER A 146 -14.88 -13.00 18.48
CA SER A 146 -15.31 -14.34 18.09
C SER A 146 -15.36 -15.30 19.27
N SER A 147 -14.51 -15.09 20.28
CA SER A 147 -14.49 -15.90 21.51
C SER A 147 -15.69 -15.62 22.43
N ASP A 148 -16.29 -14.43 22.34
CA ASP A 148 -17.45 -14.03 23.15
C ASP A 148 -18.80 -14.53 22.57
N ARG A 149 -18.79 -15.21 21.42
CA ARG A 149 -19.99 -15.78 20.75
C ARG A 149 -20.10 -17.28 20.96
#